data_AF-A0A5K1BGL9-F1
#
_entry.id   AF-A0A5K1BGL9-F1
#
_cell.length_a   1.000
_cell.length_b   1.000
_cell.length_c   1.000
_cell.angle_alpha   90.00
_cell.angle_beta   90.00
_cell.angle_gamma   90.00
#
_symmetry.space_group_name_H-M   'P 1'
#
loop_
_entity.id
_entity.type
_entity.pdbx_description
1 polymer ?
#
loop_
_entity_poly.entity_id
_entity_poly.type
_entity_poly.pdbx_seq_one_letter_code
_entity_poly.pdbx_strand_id
1 'polypeptide(L)' 'ITGDTVSKLVYHSSTVRDCSWHPFFPMLVSSSWDNVLACWEASAGNEAKNCDVKKTRRKKRM' A
#
# COMPACT_ATOMS: atom_id res chain seq x y z
N ILE A 1 9.23 15.02 -18.95
CA ILE A 1 8.94 14.28 -17.69
C ILE A 1 10.14 13.39 -17.43
N THR A 2 10.83 13.54 -16.32
CA THR A 2 11.96 12.69 -15.95
C THR A 2 11.38 11.33 -15.52
N GLY A 3 11.70 10.26 -16.24
CA GLY A 3 11.19 8.90 -15.99
C GLY A 3 11.88 8.21 -14.81
N ASP A 4 12.43 8.99 -13.88
CA ASP A 4 13.24 8.47 -12.78
C ASP A 4 12.36 7.84 -11.70
N THR A 5 12.82 6.72 -11.16
CA THR A 5 12.09 5.98 -10.12
C THR A 5 12.24 6.71 -8.79
N VAL A 6 11.14 7.21 -8.24
CA VAL A 6 11.14 7.98 -6.97
C VAL A 6 11.33 7.07 -5.76
N SER A 7 10.67 5.91 -5.73
CA SER A 7 10.74 4.99 -4.60
C SER A 7 10.33 3.57 -5.00
N LYS A 8 10.84 2.57 -4.26
CA LYS A 8 10.48 1.15 -4.42
C LYS A 8 9.85 0.65 -3.13
N LEU A 9 8.58 0.26 -3.23
CA LEU A 9 7.76 -0.21 -2.12
C LEU A 9 7.78 -1.75 -2.13
N VAL A 10 8.50 -2.37 -1.19
CA VAL A 10 8.64 -3.83 -1.11
C VAL A 10 7.96 -4.33 0.16
N TYR A 11 6.84 -5.02 -0.02
CA TYR A 11 6.08 -5.59 1.10
C TYR A 11 5.36 -6.89 0.73
N HIS A 12 4.65 -6.90 -0.40
CA HIS A 12 3.85 -8.04 -0.80
C HIS A 12 4.70 -9.24 -1.20
N SER A 13 4.33 -10.42 -0.67
CA SER A 13 4.95 -11.70 -1.02
C SER A 13 4.37 -12.27 -2.33
N SER A 14 3.17 -11.84 -2.68
CA SER A 14 2.42 -12.27 -3.86
C SER A 14 2.21 -11.13 -4.86
N THR A 15 1.59 -11.43 -5.99
CA THR A 15 1.29 -10.43 -7.01
C THR A 15 0.30 -9.38 -6.51
N VAL A 16 0.69 -8.12 -6.67
CA VAL A 16 -0.16 -6.95 -6.42
C VAL A 16 -1.22 -6.89 -7.51
N ARG A 17 -2.47 -6.70 -7.11
CA ARG A 17 -3.64 -6.70 -8.00
C ARG A 17 -4.10 -5.30 -8.35
N ASP A 18 -4.09 -4.43 -7.36
CA ASP A 18 -4.54 -3.06 -7.52
C ASP A 18 -3.83 -2.12 -6.55
N CYS A 19 -3.67 -0.86 -6.95
CA CYS A 19 -3.13 0.20 -6.12
C CYS A 19 -3.89 1.52 -6.36
N SER A 20 -4.28 2.19 -5.28
CA SER A 20 -5.10 3.40 -5.34
C SER A 20 -4.59 4.48 -4.41
N TRP A 21 -4.46 5.70 -4.95
CA TRP A 21 -4.11 6.90 -4.21
C TRP A 21 -5.34 7.50 -3.56
N HIS A 22 -5.20 7.94 -2.32
CA HIS A 22 -6.24 8.71 -1.67
C HIS A 22 -6.33 10.12 -2.29
N PRO A 23 -7.53 10.66 -2.57
CA PRO A 23 -7.68 11.94 -3.26
C PRO A 23 -7.22 13.15 -2.44
N PHE A 24 -7.25 13.08 -1.11
CA PHE A 24 -6.97 14.22 -0.21
C PHE A 24 -5.72 14.04 0.65
N PHE A 25 -5.23 12.83 0.81
CA PHE A 25 -4.15 12.52 1.75
C PHE A 25 -3.02 11.87 0.98
N PRO A 26 -1.76 12.09 1.38
CA PRO A 26 -0.59 11.47 0.76
C PRO A 26 -0.48 9.99 1.18
N MET A 27 -1.54 9.23 0.90
CA MET A 27 -1.69 7.83 1.25
C MET A 27 -1.96 7.02 0.00
N LEU A 28 -1.23 5.92 -0.15
CA LEU A 28 -1.43 4.93 -1.18
C LEU A 28 -1.84 3.61 -0.54
N VAL A 29 -2.80 2.91 -1.14
CA VAL A 29 -3.19 1.57 -0.71
C VAL A 29 -2.87 0.59 -1.83
N SER A 30 -2.20 -0.51 -1.50
CA SER A 30 -2.00 -1.63 -2.42
C SER A 30 -2.67 -2.90 -1.91
N SER A 31 -3.23 -3.67 -2.85
CA SER A 31 -3.88 -4.94 -2.59
C SER A 31 -3.18 -6.09 -3.30
N SER A 32 -3.06 -7.24 -2.63
CA SER A 32 -2.32 -8.39 -3.14
C SER A 32 -3.05 -9.71 -2.87
N TRP A 33 -2.67 -10.74 -3.60
CA TRP A 33 -3.13 -12.13 -3.40
C TRP A 33 -2.69 -12.76 -2.08
N ASP A 34 -1.77 -12.13 -1.36
CA ASP A 34 -1.40 -12.54 0.00
C ASP A 34 -2.52 -12.29 1.04
N ASN A 35 -3.68 -11.78 0.61
CA ASN A 35 -4.81 -11.35 1.44
C ASN A 35 -4.44 -10.22 2.40
N VAL A 36 -3.42 -9.43 2.05
CA VAL A 36 -2.99 -8.26 2.80
C VAL A 36 -3.22 -6.99 1.99
N LEU A 37 -3.69 -5.96 2.69
CA LEU A 37 -3.73 -4.59 2.21
C LEU A 37 -2.58 -3.84 2.89
N ALA A 38 -1.67 -3.29 2.09
CA ALA A 38 -0.61 -2.43 2.58
C ALA A 38 -1.04 -0.97 2.42
N CYS A 39 -0.99 -0.21 3.51
CA CYS A 39 -1.19 1.23 3.51
C CYS A 39 0.16 1.93 3.58
N TRP A 40 0.42 2.82 2.63
CA TRP A 40 1.65 3.59 2.52
C TRP A 40 1.34 5.05 2.83
N GLU A 41 1.89 5.58 3.91
CA GLU A 41 1.78 7.00 4.24
C GLU A 41 3.07 7.71 3.83
N ALA A 42 2.98 8.63 2.87
CA ALA A 42 4.10 9.47 2.48
C ALA A 42 4.23 10.63 3.49
N SER A 43 4.75 10.33 4.68
CA SER A 43 5.23 11.35 5.59
C SER A 43 6.40 12.07 4.92
N ALA A 44 6.41 13.40 4.89
CA ALA A 44 7.44 14.23 4.24
C ALA A 44 8.88 14.05 4.82
N GLY A 45 9.08 13.14 5.77
CA GLY A 45 10.38 12.72 6.29
C GLY A 45 10.75 11.34 5.74
N ASN A 46 11.95 11.28 5.16
CA ASN A 46 12.60 10.21 4.39
C ASN A 46 12.75 8.83 5.08
N GLU A 47 11.70 8.31 5.69
CA GLU A 47 11.66 6.99 6.29
C GLU A 47 10.45 6.28 5.70
N ALA A 48 10.70 5.28 4.85
CA ALA A 48 9.67 4.37 4.37
C ALA A 48 9.14 3.58 5.57
N LYS A 49 8.21 4.20 6.31
CA LYS A 49 7.62 3.62 7.51
C LYS A 49 6.83 2.41 7.04
N ASN A 50 7.23 1.25 7.57
CA ASN A 50 6.61 -0.03 7.30
C ASN A 50 5.09 0.10 7.33
N CYS A 51 4.43 -0.45 6.31
CA CYS A 51 3.01 -0.24 6.08
C CYS A 51 2.17 -0.68 7.29
N ASP A 52 1.25 0.17 7.72
CA ASP A 52 0.28 -0.19 8.76
C ASP A 52 -0.66 -1.26 8.19
N VAL A 53 -0.45 -2.51 8.62
CA VAL A 53 -1.18 -3.67 8.12
C VAL A 53 -2.60 -3.67 8.65
N LYS A 54 -3.55 -3.23 7.81
CA LYS A 54 -4.98 -3.37 8.13
C LYS A 54 -5.47 -4.75 7.69
N LYS A 55 -5.40 -5.73 8.61
CA LYS A 55 -6.01 -7.07 8.42
C LYS A 55 -7.52 -6.92 8.35
N THR A 56 -8.08 -6.85 7.15
CA THR A 56 -9.53 -6.85 6.95
C THR A 56 -10.07 -8.25 7.22
N ARG A 57 -10.57 -8.50 8.43
CA ARG A 57 -11.34 -9.72 8.74
C ARG A 57 -12.63 -9.67 7.92
N ARG A 58 -12.69 -10.34 6.77
CA ARG A 58 -13.95 -10.57 6.08
C ARG A 58 -14.86 -11.36 7.03
N LYS A 59 -15.86 -10.71 7.62
CA LYS A 59 -16.98 -11.41 8.26
C LYS A 59 -17.67 -12.20 7.16
N LYS A 60 -17.55 -13.53 7.21
CA LYS A 60 -18.31 -14.46 6.39
C LYS A 60 -19.78 -14.23 6.76
N ARG A 61 -20.53 -13.52 5.91
CA ARG A 61 -21.99 -13.48 6.01
C ARG A 61 -22.47 -14.84 5.49
N MET A 62 -23.07 -15.62 6.40
CA MET A 62 -23.85 -16.81 6.08
C MET A 62 -25.06 -16.43 5.23
#